data_AF-A0A7W1BDI6-F1
#
_entry.id   AF-A0A7W1BDI6-F1
#
_cell.length_a   1.000
_cell.length_b   1.000
_cell.length_c   1.000
_cell.angle_alpha   90.00
_cell.angle_beta   90.00
_cell.angle_gamma   90.00
#
_symmetry.space_group_name_H-M   'P 1'
#
loop_
_entity.id
_entity.type
_entity.pdbx_description
1 polymer ?
#
loop_
_entity_poly.entity_id
_entity_poly.type
_entity_poly.pdbx_seq_one_letter_code
_entity_poly.pdbx_strand_id
1 'polypeptide(L)'
;KFAPPPLVGGAFALTTLHRAALTADPEALRSAVSALGELGMPVLFPVHPRTRQALERFGLMSHVPASVSLIRPMGYLEAIAAVRDAAVVVTDSGGLQREAYWLRTPCVTLRAETEWRETVECGANALVAPLEAPGRLGKVAADQRRRRQEAAWIPDAYGDGQAAGRIVAAAEGLVER
;
A
#
# COMPACT_ATOMS: atom_id res chain seq x y z
N LYS A 1 25.25 -1.92 -3.47
CA LYS A 1 24.28 -1.16 -2.64
C LYS A 1 23.43 -0.33 -3.59
N PHE A 2 22.19 -0.74 -3.86
CA PHE A 2 21.31 -0.03 -4.78
C PHE A 2 20.78 1.21 -4.05
N ALA A 3 21.11 2.39 -4.53
CA ALA A 3 20.35 3.60 -4.20
C ALA A 3 19.04 3.50 -5.01
N PRO A 4 17.86 3.73 -4.42
CA PRO A 4 16.66 3.93 -5.23
C PRO A 4 16.98 4.96 -6.31
N PRO A 5 16.41 4.85 -7.53
CA PRO A 5 16.59 5.91 -8.52
C PRO A 5 16.30 7.23 -7.82
N PRO A 6 17.13 8.28 -8.00
CA PRO A 6 16.87 9.55 -7.36
C PRO A 6 15.43 9.91 -7.71
N LEU A 7 14.57 9.95 -6.69
CA LEU A 7 13.24 10.51 -6.83
C LEU A 7 13.51 12.00 -6.96
N VAL A 8 13.83 12.43 -8.19
CA VAL A 8 14.22 13.80 -8.50
C VAL A 8 13.02 14.69 -8.21
N GLY A 9 12.96 15.26 -7.00
CA GLY A 9 12.07 16.35 -6.62
C GLY A 9 10.57 16.17 -6.85
N GLY A 10 10.08 14.95 -7.12
CA GLY A 10 8.73 14.69 -7.59
C GLY A 10 7.95 13.72 -6.70
N ALA A 11 6.64 13.91 -6.64
CA ALA A 11 5.70 12.99 -6.03
C ALA A 11 5.73 11.60 -6.71
N PHE A 12 5.70 10.53 -5.93
CA PHE A 12 5.65 9.15 -6.42
C PHE A 12 4.59 8.34 -5.67
N ALA A 13 4.11 7.26 -6.28
CA ALA A 13 3.29 6.26 -5.60
C ALA A 13 4.15 5.08 -5.15
N LEU A 14 3.89 4.54 -3.97
CA LEU A 14 4.47 3.27 -3.53
C LEU A 14 3.43 2.16 -3.74
N THR A 15 3.84 1.07 -4.39
CA THR A 15 2.96 -0.09 -4.61
C THR A 15 3.53 -1.36 -4.04
N THR A 16 2.69 -2.12 -3.32
CA THR A 16 3.01 -3.49 -2.90
C THR A 16 1.84 -4.42 -3.17
N LEU A 17 2.05 -5.45 -3.98
CA LEU A 17 1.06 -6.47 -4.28
C LEU A 17 1.70 -7.84 -4.03
N HIS A 18 1.10 -8.69 -3.20
CA HIS A 18 1.65 -9.99 -2.84
C HIS A 18 0.66 -11.01 -2.26
N ARG A 19 -0.63 -10.69 -2.11
CA ARG A 19 -1.60 -11.64 -1.55
C ARG A 19 -1.79 -12.83 -2.49
N ALA A 20 -2.02 -14.00 -1.88
CA ALA A 20 -2.22 -15.24 -2.61
C ALA A 20 -3.41 -15.16 -3.57
N ALA A 21 -4.53 -14.57 -3.13
CA ALA A 21 -5.73 -14.40 -3.95
C ALA A 21 -5.44 -13.62 -5.24
N LEU A 22 -4.70 -12.50 -5.15
CA LEU A 22 -4.34 -11.69 -6.31
C LEU A 22 -3.34 -12.41 -7.22
N THR A 23 -2.30 -13.02 -6.65
CA THR A 23 -1.21 -13.66 -7.44
C THR A 23 -1.56 -15.03 -8.01
N ALA A 24 -2.69 -15.61 -7.62
CA ALA A 24 -3.24 -16.84 -8.19
C ALA A 24 -4.19 -16.59 -9.36
N ASP A 25 -4.70 -15.37 -9.51
CA ASP A 25 -5.66 -14.99 -10.54
C ASP A 25 -5.00 -14.12 -11.62
N PRO A 26 -4.82 -14.64 -12.85
CA PRO A 26 -4.17 -13.90 -13.93
C PRO A 26 -4.96 -12.66 -14.38
N GLU A 27 -6.29 -12.70 -14.33
CA GLU A 27 -7.14 -11.59 -14.74
C GLU A 27 -7.09 -10.46 -13.72
N ALA A 28 -7.26 -10.80 -12.44
CA ALA A 28 -7.16 -9.83 -11.34
C ALA A 28 -5.77 -9.20 -11.28
N LEU A 29 -4.70 -9.99 -11.42
CA LEU A 29 -3.33 -9.48 -11.42
C LEU A 29 -3.07 -8.54 -12.61
N ARG A 30 -3.52 -8.91 -13.82
CA ARG A 30 -3.41 -8.05 -15.00
C ARG A 30 -4.13 -6.73 -14.79
N SER A 31 -5.39 -6.77 -14.34
CA SER A 31 -6.20 -5.57 -14.11
C SER A 31 -5.56 -4.64 -13.07
N ALA A 32 -5.08 -5.20 -11.95
CA ALA A 32 -4.39 -4.43 -10.92
C ALA A 32 -3.11 -3.76 -11.42
N VAL A 33 -2.26 -4.50 -12.13
CA VAL A 33 -0.94 -4.00 -12.56
C VAL A 33 -1.06 -3.00 -13.70
N SER A 34 -1.93 -3.24 -14.68
CA SER A 34 -2.18 -2.29 -15.77
C SER A 34 -2.73 -0.96 -15.23
N ALA A 35 -3.63 -1.02 -14.24
CA ALA A 35 -4.25 0.17 -13.65
C ALA A 35 -3.24 1.08 -12.92
N LEU A 36 -2.06 0.59 -12.52
CA LEU A 36 -1.01 1.42 -11.91
C LEU A 36 -0.56 2.56 -12.83
N GLY A 37 -0.73 2.42 -14.14
CA GLY A 37 -0.41 3.47 -15.12
C GLY A 37 -1.31 4.69 -14.99
N GLU A 38 -2.50 4.54 -14.40
CA GLU A 38 -3.48 5.62 -14.23
C GLU A 38 -3.11 6.60 -13.11
N LEU A 39 -2.12 6.27 -12.28
CA LEU A 39 -1.71 7.11 -11.15
C LEU A 39 -1.08 8.43 -11.60
N GLY A 40 -0.68 8.55 -12.88
CA GLY A 40 -0.16 9.80 -13.45
C GLY A 40 1.15 10.28 -12.82
N MET A 41 1.88 9.39 -12.15
CA MET A 41 3.16 9.67 -11.49
C MET A 41 4.06 8.42 -11.52
N PRO A 42 5.37 8.57 -11.25
CA PRO A 42 6.24 7.42 -11.07
C PRO A 42 5.73 6.49 -9.96
N VAL A 43 5.74 5.18 -10.23
CA VAL A 43 5.32 4.15 -9.29
C VAL A 43 6.52 3.31 -8.89
N LEU A 44 6.84 3.31 -7.61
CA LEU A 44 7.87 2.46 -7.04
C LEU A 44 7.24 1.16 -6.57
N PHE A 45 7.64 0.03 -7.16
CA PHE A 45 7.05 -1.27 -6.84
C PHE A 45 8.13 -2.27 -6.37
N PRO A 46 8.39 -2.34 -5.04
CA PRO A 46 9.14 -3.44 -4.42
C PRO A 46 8.42 -4.76 -4.63
N VAL A 47 8.80 -5.48 -5.69
CA VAL A 47 8.05 -6.65 -6.13
C VAL A 47 8.40 -7.85 -5.26
N HIS A 48 7.39 -8.36 -4.54
CA HIS A 48 7.54 -9.59 -3.78
C HIS A 48 7.84 -10.77 -4.74
N PRO A 49 8.69 -11.75 -4.38
CA PRO A 49 9.04 -12.87 -5.25
C PRO A 49 7.82 -13.59 -5.82
N ARG A 50 6.77 -13.79 -5.01
CA ARG A 50 5.48 -14.36 -5.42
C ARG A 50 4.84 -13.63 -6.60
N THR A 51 4.85 -12.30 -6.57
CA THR A 51 4.22 -11.46 -7.58
C THR A 51 5.04 -11.40 -8.84
N ARG A 52 6.37 -11.32 -8.71
CA ARG A 52 7.29 -11.44 -9.85
C ARG A 52 7.09 -12.77 -10.59
N GLN A 53 7.07 -13.88 -9.86
CA GLN A 53 6.84 -15.20 -10.44
C GLN A 53 5.45 -15.31 -11.09
N ALA A 54 4.42 -14.71 -10.50
CA ALA A 54 3.09 -14.70 -11.09
C ALA A 54 3.04 -13.89 -12.40
N LEU A 55 3.68 -12.72 -12.44
CA LEU A 55 3.79 -11.90 -13.65
C LEU A 55 4.51 -12.64 -14.77
N GLU A 56 5.61 -13.32 -14.47
CA GLU A 56 6.37 -14.13 -15.42
C GLU A 56 5.56 -15.35 -15.89
N ARG A 57 4.98 -16.11 -14.95
CA ARG A 57 4.17 -17.31 -15.24
C ARG A 57 2.98 -17.01 -16.14
N PHE A 58 2.33 -15.87 -15.96
CA PHE A 58 1.14 -15.48 -16.73
C PHE A 58 1.47 -14.60 -17.95
N GLY A 59 2.74 -14.36 -18.27
CA GLY A 59 3.12 -13.54 -19.42
C GLY A 59 2.71 -12.06 -19.30
N LEU A 60 2.60 -11.54 -18.08
CA LEU A 60 2.08 -10.20 -17.77
C LEU A 60 3.17 -9.14 -17.63
N MET A 61 4.44 -9.47 -17.85
CA MET A 61 5.54 -8.49 -17.78
C MET A 61 5.35 -7.32 -18.76
N SER A 62 4.76 -7.58 -19.93
CA SER A 62 4.41 -6.54 -20.92
C SER A 62 3.24 -5.64 -20.52
N HIS A 63 2.47 -6.02 -19.50
CA HIS A 63 1.35 -5.24 -18.98
C HIS A 63 1.76 -4.28 -17.88
N VAL A 64 3.01 -4.37 -17.40
CA VAL A 64 3.57 -3.44 -16.43
C VAL A 64 3.78 -2.09 -17.13
N PRO A 65 3.11 -1.01 -16.72
CA PRO A 65 3.24 0.29 -17.37
C PRO A 65 4.65 0.84 -17.27
N ALA A 66 5.06 1.65 -18.24
CA ALA A 66 6.40 2.28 -18.27
C ALA A 66 6.66 3.22 -17.08
N SER A 67 5.61 3.73 -16.43
CA SER A 67 5.70 4.52 -15.19
C SER A 67 6.03 3.70 -13.95
N VAL A 68 5.98 2.36 -14.03
CA VAL A 68 6.19 1.45 -12.90
C VAL A 68 7.62 0.91 -12.91
N SER A 69 8.35 1.22 -11.84
CA SER A 69 9.68 0.68 -11.57
C SER A 69 9.57 -0.55 -10.67
N LEU A 70 9.71 -1.74 -11.27
CA LEU A 70 9.84 -2.99 -10.52
C LEU A 70 11.24 -3.06 -9.89
N ILE A 71 11.30 -3.01 -8.56
CA ILE A 71 12.56 -3.07 -7.81
C ILE A 71 12.59 -4.26 -6.88
N ARG A 72 13.77 -4.57 -6.33
CA ARG A 72 13.92 -5.60 -5.29
C ARG A 72 13.03 -5.30 -4.08
N PRO A 73 12.64 -6.33 -3.30
CA PRO A 73 12.07 -6.13 -1.97
C PRO A 73 12.94 -5.19 -1.12
N MET A 74 12.27 -4.32 -0.37
CA MET A 74 12.87 -3.37 0.56
C MET A 74 13.01 -4.01 1.95
N GLY A 75 14.04 -3.60 2.69
CA GLY A 75 14.08 -3.82 4.13
C GLY A 75 13.02 -2.98 4.84
N TYR A 76 12.68 -3.34 6.07
CA TYR A 76 11.58 -2.69 6.81
C TYR A 76 11.75 -1.17 6.92
N LEU A 77 12.94 -0.69 7.32
CA LEU A 77 13.20 0.75 7.46
C LEU A 77 13.15 1.48 6.10
N GLU A 78 13.62 0.84 5.02
CA GLU A 78 13.53 1.38 3.67
C GLU A 78 12.05 1.53 3.26
N ALA A 79 11.22 0.52 3.55
CA ALA A 79 9.80 0.53 3.24
C ALA A 79 9.02 1.60 4.03
N ILE A 80 9.26 1.72 5.34
CA ILE A 80 8.62 2.74 6.17
C ILE A 80 8.99 4.16 5.72
N ALA A 81 10.26 4.40 5.37
CA ALA A 81 10.67 5.68 4.81
C ALA A 81 9.97 5.95 3.46
N ALA A 82 9.86 4.94 2.60
CA ALA A 82 9.15 5.06 1.33
C ALA A 82 7.65 5.32 1.52
N VAL A 83 6.99 4.70 2.50
CA VAL A 83 5.59 4.98 2.84
C VAL A 83 5.41 6.42 3.30
N ARG A 84 6.26 6.90 4.22
CA ARG A 84 6.20 8.29 4.73
C ARG A 84 6.30 9.32 3.59
N ASP A 85 7.18 9.07 2.63
CA ASP A 85 7.50 10.03 1.56
C ASP A 85 6.62 9.87 0.31
N ALA A 86 5.87 8.77 0.20
CA ALA A 86 4.97 8.53 -0.92
C ALA A 86 3.83 9.56 -0.96
N ALA A 87 3.44 9.96 -2.16
CA ALA A 87 2.26 10.78 -2.36
C ALA A 87 0.98 9.99 -2.11
N VAL A 88 1.00 8.69 -2.41
CA VAL A 88 -0.07 7.72 -2.15
C VAL A 88 0.52 6.31 -2.11
N VAL A 89 -0.02 5.46 -1.25
CA VAL A 89 0.27 4.02 -1.20
C VAL A 89 -0.85 3.28 -1.91
N VAL A 90 -0.50 2.35 -2.78
CA VAL A 90 -1.43 1.39 -3.39
C VAL A 90 -1.02 -0.02 -2.98
N THR A 91 -1.85 -0.72 -2.20
CA THR A 91 -1.40 -1.96 -1.54
C THR A 91 -2.48 -3.02 -1.45
N ASP A 92 -2.09 -4.29 -1.42
CA ASP A 92 -2.95 -5.39 -0.95
C ASP A 92 -2.53 -5.92 0.44
N SER A 93 -1.53 -5.29 1.06
CA SER A 93 -0.98 -5.67 2.36
C SER A 93 -1.95 -5.33 3.49
N GLY A 94 -2.16 -6.24 4.44
CA GLY A 94 -2.84 -5.91 5.69
C GLY A 94 -2.01 -4.94 6.54
N GLY A 95 -0.73 -5.25 6.79
CA GLY A 95 0.12 -4.42 7.65
C GLY A 95 0.35 -3.01 7.10
N LEU A 96 0.64 -2.89 5.79
CA LEU A 96 1.00 -1.62 5.17
C LEU A 96 -0.16 -0.61 5.21
N GLN A 97 -1.43 -1.07 5.23
CA GLN A 97 -2.59 -0.19 5.41
C GLN A 97 -2.51 0.58 6.74
N ARG A 98 -2.17 -0.11 7.83
CA ARG A 98 -2.02 0.51 9.15
C ARG A 98 -0.78 1.38 9.23
N GLU A 99 0.30 0.96 8.59
CA GLU A 99 1.54 1.76 8.54
C GLU A 99 1.32 3.07 7.78
N ALA A 100 0.65 3.02 6.63
CA ALA A 100 0.25 4.22 5.87
C ALA A 100 -0.66 5.14 6.69
N TYR A 101 -1.65 4.57 7.39
CA TYR A 101 -2.51 5.31 8.31
C TYR A 101 -1.71 6.06 9.39
N TRP A 102 -0.81 5.36 10.08
CA TRP A 102 0.03 5.93 11.13
C TRP A 102 0.95 7.03 10.62
N LEU A 103 1.49 6.86 9.41
CA LEU A 103 2.37 7.82 8.76
C LEU A 103 1.61 8.96 8.07
N ARG A 104 0.28 8.97 8.13
CA ARG A 104 -0.60 9.94 7.45
C ARG A 104 -0.33 10.03 5.95
N THR A 105 -0.06 8.87 5.35
CA THR A 105 0.09 8.70 3.91
C THR A 105 -1.22 8.19 3.34
N PRO A 106 -1.78 8.81 2.28
CA PRO A 106 -3.02 8.36 1.67
C PRO A 106 -2.88 6.92 1.16
N CYS A 107 -3.91 6.12 1.32
CA CYS A 107 -3.87 4.71 0.95
C CYS A 107 -5.02 4.33 0.02
N VAL A 108 -4.73 3.47 -0.97
CA VAL A 108 -5.73 2.75 -1.74
C VAL A 108 -5.42 1.27 -1.61
N THR A 109 -6.33 0.53 -1.00
CA THR A 109 -6.23 -0.91 -0.84
C THR A 109 -6.84 -1.61 -2.06
N LEU A 110 -6.01 -2.33 -2.81
CA LEU A 110 -6.42 -3.13 -3.98
C LEU A 110 -7.04 -4.47 -3.55
N ARG A 111 -8.14 -4.39 -2.80
CA ARG A 111 -8.93 -5.52 -2.29
C ARG A 111 -10.41 -5.14 -2.31
N ALA A 112 -11.28 -6.15 -2.41
CA ALA A 112 -12.73 -5.94 -2.27
C ALA A 112 -13.14 -5.59 -0.83
N GLU A 113 -12.37 -6.09 0.15
CA GLU A 113 -12.64 -5.91 1.57
C GLU A 113 -11.33 -5.76 2.37
N THR A 114 -11.44 -5.20 3.57
CA THR A 114 -10.34 -5.07 4.52
C THR A 114 -10.78 -5.31 5.95
N GLU A 115 -9.89 -5.94 6.71
CA GLU A 115 -9.95 -6.07 8.16
C GLU A 115 -9.79 -4.72 8.90
N TRP A 116 -9.26 -3.69 8.24
CA TRP A 116 -8.99 -2.37 8.83
C TRP A 116 -10.05 -1.34 8.43
N ARG A 117 -11.31 -1.63 8.77
CA ARG A 117 -12.49 -0.84 8.34
C ARG A 117 -12.38 0.62 8.78
N GLU A 118 -11.80 0.85 9.95
CA GLU A 118 -11.61 2.18 10.53
C GLU A 118 -10.77 3.09 9.61
N THR A 119 -9.77 2.54 8.92
CA THR A 119 -8.96 3.30 7.96
C THR A 119 -9.78 3.81 6.78
N VAL A 120 -10.81 3.06 6.37
CA VAL A 120 -11.72 3.44 5.28
C VAL A 120 -12.76 4.43 5.78
N GLU A 121 -13.34 4.17 6.95
CA GLU A 121 -14.36 5.01 7.58
C GLU A 121 -13.87 6.42 7.87
N CYS A 122 -12.64 6.57 8.38
CA CYS A 122 -12.04 7.88 8.63
C CYS A 122 -11.46 8.55 7.37
N GLY A 123 -11.49 7.88 6.21
CA GLY A 123 -11.05 8.45 4.93
C GLY A 123 -9.55 8.41 4.66
N ALA A 124 -8.75 7.72 5.49
CA ALA A 124 -7.31 7.51 5.28
C ALA A 124 -6.99 6.48 4.19
N ASN A 125 -7.96 5.63 3.88
CA ASN A 125 -7.85 4.51 2.96
C ASN A 125 -9.11 4.41 2.09
N ALA A 126 -8.98 3.86 0.90
CA ALA A 126 -10.11 3.52 0.03
C ALA A 126 -9.94 2.12 -0.54
N LEU A 127 -11.04 1.42 -0.79
CA LEU A 127 -11.03 0.10 -1.42
C LEU A 127 -11.30 0.20 -2.92
N VAL A 128 -10.50 -0.56 -3.68
CA VAL A 128 -10.70 -0.80 -5.10
C VAL A 128 -10.48 -2.28 -5.34
N ALA A 129 -11.50 -3.01 -5.79
CA ALA A 129 -11.32 -4.41 -6.14
C ALA A 129 -10.39 -4.51 -7.38
N PRO A 130 -9.48 -5.49 -7.46
CA PRO A 130 -8.53 -5.61 -8.58
C PRO A 130 -9.16 -5.57 -9.97
N LEU A 131 -10.29 -6.24 -10.17
CA LEU A 131 -11.02 -6.27 -11.45
C LEU A 131 -11.69 -4.93 -11.79
N GLU A 132 -11.97 -4.10 -10.77
CA GLU A 132 -12.56 -2.77 -10.91
C GLU A 132 -11.49 -1.67 -11.01
N ALA A 133 -10.21 -2.02 -10.88
CA ALA A 133 -9.12 -1.05 -10.86
C ALA A 133 -9.00 -0.25 -12.18
N PRO A 134 -9.11 -0.88 -13.37
CA PRO A 134 -9.06 -0.14 -14.63
C PRO A 134 -10.15 0.94 -14.73
N GLY A 135 -9.75 2.18 -15.02
CA GLY A 135 -10.61 3.36 -15.14
C GLY A 135 -11.03 4.00 -13.80
N ARG A 136 -10.65 3.40 -12.66
CA ARG A 136 -11.04 3.83 -11.31
C ARG A 136 -9.85 4.14 -10.41
N LEU A 137 -8.77 3.38 -10.49
CA LEU A 137 -7.65 3.47 -9.56
C LEU A 137 -7.04 4.88 -9.53
N GLY A 138 -6.79 5.48 -10.70
CA GLY A 138 -6.24 6.83 -10.79
C GLY A 138 -7.14 7.89 -10.11
N LYS A 139 -8.46 7.81 -10.32
CA LYS A 139 -9.44 8.73 -9.71
C LYS A 139 -9.48 8.60 -8.19
N VAL A 140 -9.53 7.37 -7.69
CA VAL A 140 -9.57 7.11 -6.25
C VAL A 140 -8.27 7.54 -5.57
N ALA A 141 -7.12 7.26 -6.19
CA ALA A 141 -5.83 7.71 -5.67
C ALA A 141 -5.70 9.24 -5.65
N ALA A 142 -6.18 9.92 -6.70
CA ALA A 142 -6.22 11.38 -6.73
C ALA A 142 -7.15 11.95 -5.65
N ASP A 143 -8.31 11.33 -5.41
CA ASP A 143 -9.24 11.72 -4.34
C ASP A 143 -8.61 11.62 -2.95
N GLN A 144 -7.95 10.50 -2.67
CA GLN A 144 -7.24 10.25 -1.42
C GLN A 144 -6.12 11.28 -1.18
N ARG A 145 -5.36 11.62 -2.22
CA ARG A 145 -4.33 12.67 -2.16
C ARG A 145 -4.91 14.04 -1.84
N ARG A 146 -6.04 14.40 -2.46
CA ARG A 146 -6.72 15.68 -2.25
C ARG A 146 -7.23 15.80 -0.82
N ARG A 147 -7.92 14.77 -0.31
CA ARG A 147 -8.40 14.71 1.09
C ARG A 147 -7.29 14.97 2.10
N ARG A 148 -6.11 14.37 1.90
CA ARG A 148 -4.95 14.62 2.77
C ARG A 148 -4.54 16.09 2.82
N GLN A 149 -4.57 16.80 1.69
CA GLN A 149 -4.22 18.23 1.63
C GLN A 149 -5.25 19.10 2.36
N GLU A 150 -6.50 18.65 2.38
CA GLU A 150 -7.63 19.27 3.11
C GLU A 150 -7.60 18.92 4.63
N ALA A 151 -6.49 18.38 5.14
CA ALA A 151 -6.28 17.91 6.51
C ALA A 151 -7.17 16.75 6.96
N ALA A 152 -7.64 15.92 6.04
CA ALA A 152 -8.80 15.07 6.27
C ALA A 152 -8.54 13.70 6.89
N TRP A 153 -7.79 13.56 8.01
CA TRP A 153 -8.10 12.53 9.03
C TRP A 153 -7.21 12.65 10.28
N ILE A 154 -7.78 12.33 11.45
CA ILE A 154 -7.06 12.27 12.74
C ILE A 154 -6.74 10.79 13.01
N PRO A 155 -5.48 10.41 13.28
CA PRO A 155 -5.11 9.01 13.47
C PRO A 155 -5.36 8.54 14.93
N ASP A 156 -6.61 8.33 15.33
CA ASP A 156 -7.01 7.91 16.69
C ASP A 156 -7.50 6.44 16.81
N ALA A 157 -7.60 5.70 15.70
CA ALA A 157 -8.19 4.36 15.67
C ALA A 157 -7.30 3.23 16.23
N TYR A 158 -5.97 3.41 16.30
CA TYR A 158 -5.04 2.32 16.63
C TYR A 158 -4.13 2.61 17.84
N GLY A 159 -4.57 3.49 18.74
CA GLY A 159 -3.92 3.78 20.02
C GLY A 159 -2.87 4.89 19.95
N ASP A 160 -1.95 4.91 20.92
CA ASP A 160 -0.99 6.00 21.17
C ASP A 160 0.48 5.55 21.10
N GLY A 161 0.73 4.33 20.60
CA GLY A 161 2.07 3.74 20.54
C GLY A 161 2.57 3.11 21.84
N GLN A 162 1.77 3.07 22.92
CA GLN A 162 2.17 2.49 24.21
C GLN A 162 1.76 1.02 24.38
N ALA A 163 1.44 0.31 23.30
CA ALA A 163 0.91 -1.05 23.36
C ALA A 163 1.85 -2.02 24.10
N ALA A 164 3.15 -1.95 23.84
CA ALA A 164 4.13 -2.85 24.47
C ALA A 164 4.12 -2.74 26.01
N GLY A 165 4.20 -1.51 26.54
CA GLY A 165 4.16 -1.27 27.98
C GLY A 165 2.86 -1.73 28.63
N ARG A 166 1.72 -1.48 27.97
CA ARG A 166 0.40 -1.93 28.45
C ARG A 166 0.26 -3.45 28.47
N ILE A 167 0.82 -4.14 27.46
CA ILE A 167 0.81 -5.60 27.39
C ILE A 167 1.67 -6.21 28.51
N VAL A 168 2.86 -5.66 28.75
CA VAL A 168 3.74 -6.11 29.85
C VAL A 168 3.03 -5.96 31.18
N ALA A 169 2.49 -4.78 31.48
CA ALA A 169 1.77 -4.53 32.73
C ALA A 169 0.55 -5.46 32.92
N ALA A 170 -0.18 -5.75 31.83
CA ALA A 170 -1.32 -6.67 31.87
C ALA A 170 -0.88 -8.13 32.13
N ALA A 171 0.24 -8.56 31.55
CA ALA A 171 0.78 -9.90 31.74
C ALA A 171 1.30 -10.10 33.17
N GLU A 172 1.99 -9.11 33.74
CA GLU A 172 2.46 -9.14 35.13
C GLU A 172 1.29 -9.28 36.11
N GLY A 173 0.22 -8.51 35.91
CA GLY A 173 -1.00 -8.60 36.72
C GLY A 173 -1.82 -9.89 36.56
N LEU A 174 -1.44 -10.82 35.67
CA LEU A 174 -1.99 -12.17 35.57
C LEU A 174 -1.16 -13.21 36.31
N VAL A 175 0.15 -12.96 36.50
CA VAL A 175 1.07 -13.86 37.22
C VAL A 175 0.99 -13.65 38.74
N GLU A 176 0.64 -12.44 39.16
CA GLU A 176 0.47 -12.09 40.59
C GLU A 176 -0.89 -12.52 41.18
N ARG A 177 -1.76 -13.14 40.39
CA ARG A 177 -3.05 -13.71 40.81
C ARG A 177 -3.00 -15.23 40.89
#